data_AF-A0A535X8N9-F1
#
_entry.id   AF-A0A535X8N9-F1
#
_cell.length_a   1.000
_cell.length_b   1.000
_cell.length_c   1.000
_cell.angle_alpha   90.00
_cell.angle_beta   90.00
_cell.angle_gamma   90.00
#
_symmetry.space_group_name_H-M   'P 1'
#
loop_
_entity.id
_entity.type
_entity.pdbx_description
1 polymer ?
#
loop_
_entity_poly.entity_id
_entity_poly.type
_entity_poly.pdbx_seq_one_letter_code
_entity_poly.pdbx_strand_id
1 'polypeptide(L)'
;MTDSFVAQVLLTVAFVISAACSSASTEPASLFEATPDYPGYAWTRDGHTVSPEELGTIAGPRHCGWQSATFLNIGWPPGTHSSAAAQARQYIRDPKGVTPTKLRDSLELHATLPSDARATGYIFEGISIYLSPSDQDSAAYVVGTRSVERWPRSDPMTLCA
;
A
#
# COMPACT_ATOMS: atom_id res chain seq x y z
N MET A 1 -37.66 -61.88 38.23
CA MET A 1 -38.57 -60.71 38.19
C MET A 1 -37.71 -59.48 38.43
N THR A 2 -37.58 -58.66 37.38
CA THR A 2 -37.35 -57.19 37.35
C THR A 2 -36.17 -56.62 38.16
N ASP A 3 -35.06 -56.24 37.53
CA ASP A 3 -34.79 -54.96 36.82
C ASP A 3 -34.85 -53.70 37.69
N SER A 4 -33.72 -52.98 37.79
CA SER A 4 -33.62 -51.53 37.60
C SER A 4 -32.16 -51.05 37.73
N PHE A 5 -31.46 -51.00 36.59
CA PHE A 5 -30.27 -50.17 36.41
C PHE A 5 -30.73 -48.73 36.11
N VAL A 6 -30.43 -47.79 36.98
CA VAL A 6 -30.63 -46.35 36.72
C VAL A 6 -29.42 -45.84 35.94
N ALA A 7 -29.60 -45.58 34.65
CA ALA A 7 -28.60 -44.97 33.79
C ALA A 7 -28.61 -43.44 33.97
N GLN A 8 -27.52 -42.88 34.50
CA GLN A 8 -27.26 -41.44 34.47
C GLN A 8 -26.78 -41.03 33.08
N VAL A 9 -27.59 -40.25 32.38
CA VAL A 9 -27.21 -39.59 31.13
C VAL A 9 -26.45 -38.31 31.48
N LEU A 10 -25.13 -38.33 31.32
CA LEU A 10 -24.26 -37.16 31.39
C LEU A 10 -24.37 -36.38 30.06
N LEU A 11 -25.00 -35.21 30.11
CA LEU A 11 -25.10 -34.29 28.98
C LEU A 11 -23.83 -33.42 28.92
N THR A 12 -22.89 -33.74 28.04
CA THR A 12 -21.70 -32.92 27.78
C THR A 12 -22.04 -31.82 26.77
N VAL A 13 -22.05 -30.56 27.23
CA VAL A 13 -22.15 -29.38 26.37
C VAL A 13 -20.77 -29.09 25.78
N ALA A 14 -20.58 -29.34 24.47
CA ALA A 14 -19.37 -28.97 23.76
C ALA A 14 -19.42 -27.49 23.36
N PHE A 15 -18.66 -26.63 24.05
CA PHE A 15 -18.40 -25.26 23.63
C PHE A 15 -17.36 -25.28 22.49
N VAL A 16 -17.80 -25.06 21.26
CA VAL A 16 -16.90 -24.84 20.11
C VAL A 16 -16.42 -23.39 20.15
N ILE A 17 -15.23 -23.15 20.71
CA ILE A 17 -14.57 -21.84 20.66
C ILE A 17 -14.03 -21.67 19.23
N SER A 18 -14.79 -20.96 18.38
CA SER A 18 -14.29 -20.57 17.06
C SER A 18 -13.23 -19.48 17.25
N ALA A 19 -11.95 -19.85 17.22
CA ALA A 19 -10.86 -18.90 17.14
C ALA A 19 -10.92 -18.22 15.77
N ALA A 20 -11.52 -17.04 15.70
CA ALA A 20 -11.39 -16.18 14.53
C ALA A 20 -9.92 -15.78 14.41
N CYS A 21 -9.20 -16.34 13.44
CA CYS A 21 -7.89 -15.83 13.06
C CYS A 21 -8.08 -14.38 12.59
N SER A 22 -7.73 -13.41 13.44
CA SER A 22 -7.55 -12.03 13.01
C SER A 22 -6.37 -12.00 12.05
N SER A 23 -6.64 -12.07 10.73
CA SER A 23 -5.63 -11.78 9.73
C SER A 23 -5.15 -10.34 9.97
N ALA A 24 -3.84 -10.16 10.14
CA ALA A 24 -3.26 -8.83 10.21
C ALA A 24 -3.61 -8.10 8.91
N SER A 25 -4.42 -7.05 9.00
CA SER A 25 -4.76 -6.19 7.87
C SER A 25 -3.72 -5.08 7.78
N THR A 26 -2.97 -5.03 6.68
CA THR A 26 -2.08 -3.90 6.41
C THR A 26 -2.87 -2.81 5.70
N GLU A 27 -2.78 -1.60 6.21
CA GLU A 27 -3.42 -0.41 5.64
C GLU A 27 -2.37 0.63 5.26
N PRO A 28 -2.57 1.42 4.18
CA PRO A 28 -1.59 2.41 3.72
C PRO A 28 -1.29 3.44 4.82
N ALA A 29 -2.31 3.90 5.53
CA ALA A 29 -2.15 4.92 6.57
C ALA A 29 -1.18 4.48 7.69
N SER A 30 -1.27 3.23 8.13
CA SER A 30 -0.36 2.69 9.15
C SER A 30 1.04 2.40 8.60
N LEU A 31 1.13 1.90 7.37
CA LEU A 31 2.41 1.54 6.78
C LEU A 31 3.25 2.79 6.47
N PHE A 32 2.65 3.78 5.83
CA PHE A 32 3.36 4.96 5.31
C PHE A 32 3.37 6.16 6.27
N GLU A 33 3.02 5.96 7.55
CA GLU A 33 3.25 6.97 8.59
C GLU A 33 4.74 7.08 8.95
N ALA A 34 5.47 5.99 8.81
CA ALA A 34 6.90 5.91 9.11
C ALA A 34 7.66 5.15 8.01
N THR A 35 7.59 5.69 6.79
CA THR A 35 8.32 5.12 5.63
C THR A 35 9.83 5.18 5.89
N PRO A 36 10.58 4.10 5.61
CA PRO A 36 12.03 4.09 5.77
C PRO A 36 12.72 4.98 4.71
N ASP A 37 13.94 5.39 5.02
CA ASP A 37 14.86 5.98 4.05
C ASP A 37 15.23 4.94 2.96
N TYR A 38 15.87 5.39 1.87
CA TYR A 38 16.35 4.50 0.80
C TYR A 38 17.18 3.31 1.38
N PRO A 39 16.96 2.06 0.91
CA PRO A 39 16.25 1.64 -0.31
C PRO A 39 14.73 1.49 -0.18
N GLY A 40 14.15 1.78 0.98
CA GLY A 40 12.70 1.66 1.18
C GLY A 40 12.22 0.23 1.48
N TYR A 41 10.96 -0.04 1.14
CA TYR A 41 10.36 -1.37 1.27
C TYR A 41 10.76 -2.30 0.11
N ALA A 42 10.87 -3.60 0.39
CA ALA A 42 11.19 -4.63 -0.60
C ALA A 42 9.92 -5.09 -1.33
N TRP A 43 9.49 -4.33 -2.33
CA TRP A 43 8.33 -4.65 -3.15
C TRP A 43 8.54 -5.92 -3.96
N THR A 44 7.44 -6.60 -4.26
CA THR A 44 7.42 -7.76 -5.14
C THR A 44 6.50 -7.54 -6.33
N ARG A 45 6.82 -8.19 -7.45
CA ARG A 45 5.95 -8.32 -8.62
C ARG A 45 6.07 -9.73 -9.16
N ASP A 46 4.95 -10.37 -9.45
CA ASP A 46 4.89 -11.75 -9.96
C ASP A 46 5.68 -12.75 -9.08
N GLY A 47 5.72 -12.51 -7.77
CA GLY A 47 6.43 -13.34 -6.80
C GLY A 47 7.93 -13.06 -6.63
N HIS A 48 8.48 -12.09 -7.36
CA HIS A 48 9.90 -11.72 -7.31
C HIS A 48 10.09 -10.35 -6.70
N THR A 49 11.12 -10.19 -5.86
CA THR A 49 11.55 -8.87 -5.38
C THR A 49 12.00 -8.02 -6.56
N VAL A 50 11.49 -6.78 -6.63
CA VAL A 50 11.88 -5.82 -7.67
C VAL A 50 12.91 -4.83 -7.14
N SER A 51 13.68 -4.23 -8.03
CA SER A 51 14.68 -3.23 -7.64
C SER A 51 14.03 -1.85 -7.40
N PRO A 52 14.64 -0.98 -6.58
CA PRO A 52 14.12 0.38 -6.37
C PRO A 52 14.01 1.22 -7.66
N GLU A 53 14.80 0.91 -8.69
CA GLU A 53 14.74 1.53 -10.01
C GLU A 53 13.47 1.14 -10.79
N GLU A 54 12.87 -0.01 -10.48
CA GLU A 54 11.59 -0.44 -11.03
C GLU A 54 10.41 0.10 -10.20
N LEU A 55 10.42 -0.17 -8.89
CA LEU A 55 9.45 0.41 -7.97
C LEU A 55 10.04 0.55 -6.57
N GLY A 56 9.89 1.72 -5.98
CA GLY A 56 10.32 1.98 -4.62
C GLY A 56 9.42 2.98 -3.90
N THR A 57 9.24 2.77 -2.60
CA THR A 57 8.64 3.74 -1.68
C THR A 57 9.65 4.11 -0.61
N ILE A 58 9.99 5.40 -0.52
CA ILE A 58 10.97 5.93 0.43
C ILE A 58 10.42 7.17 1.12
N ALA A 59 10.93 7.47 2.33
CA ALA A 59 10.73 8.76 2.94
C ALA A 59 11.36 9.88 2.07
N GLY A 60 10.75 11.06 2.11
CA GLY A 60 11.37 12.26 1.55
C GLY A 60 12.70 12.57 2.26
N PRO A 61 13.68 13.19 1.57
CA PRO A 61 15.01 13.36 2.16
C PRO A 61 15.02 14.26 3.40
N ARG A 62 15.66 13.78 4.47
CA ARG A 62 15.78 14.50 5.75
C ARG A 62 16.45 15.87 5.62
N HIS A 63 17.45 16.00 4.75
CA HIS A 63 18.15 17.28 4.56
C HIS A 63 17.27 18.36 3.92
N CYS A 64 16.15 17.98 3.30
CA CYS A 64 15.11 18.90 2.80
C CYS A 64 13.96 19.08 3.82
N GLY A 65 13.98 18.37 4.95
CA GLY A 65 12.91 18.36 5.93
C GLY A 65 11.67 17.57 5.50
N TRP A 66 11.78 16.69 4.51
CA TRP A 66 10.62 16.00 3.89
C TRP A 66 10.35 14.60 4.43
N GLN A 67 10.98 14.20 5.53
CA GLN A 67 10.91 12.84 6.08
C GLN A 67 9.50 12.35 6.46
N SER A 68 8.51 13.24 6.56
CA SER A 68 7.11 12.86 6.79
C SER A 68 6.31 12.58 5.51
N ALA A 69 6.87 12.88 4.34
CA ALA A 69 6.26 12.55 3.07
C ALA A 69 6.81 11.21 2.57
N THR A 70 5.97 10.45 1.87
CA THR A 70 6.36 9.21 1.18
C THR A 70 6.37 9.42 -0.32
N PHE A 71 7.46 9.01 -0.94
CA PHE A 71 7.71 9.11 -2.36
C PHE A 71 7.60 7.71 -2.95
N LEU A 72 6.59 7.49 -3.79
CA LEU A 72 6.47 6.30 -4.64
C LEU A 72 7.04 6.63 -6.01
N ASN A 73 8.13 5.97 -6.38
CA ASN A 73 8.71 6.05 -7.72
C ASN A 73 8.43 4.74 -8.45
N ILE A 74 7.93 4.83 -9.68
CA ILE A 74 7.64 3.67 -10.54
C ILE A 74 8.29 3.92 -11.90
N GLY A 75 9.11 2.98 -12.38
CA GLY A 75 9.57 2.96 -13.76
C GLY A 75 8.39 2.90 -14.73
N TRP A 76 8.46 3.65 -15.83
CA TRP A 76 7.33 3.86 -16.72
C TRP A 76 7.61 3.35 -18.14
N PRO A 77 6.77 2.43 -18.68
CA PRO A 77 5.57 1.84 -18.07
C PRO A 77 5.88 0.86 -16.92
N PRO A 78 4.90 0.52 -16.05
CA PRO A 78 5.12 -0.42 -14.93
C PRO A 78 5.78 -1.73 -15.38
N GLY A 79 6.83 -2.15 -14.69
CA GLY A 79 7.61 -3.36 -15.00
C GLY A 79 8.90 -3.04 -15.75
N THR A 80 9.24 -1.76 -15.86
CA THR A 80 10.48 -1.29 -16.46
C THR A 80 11.37 -0.66 -15.40
N HIS A 81 12.68 -0.67 -15.66
CA HIS A 81 13.64 0.03 -14.81
C HIS A 81 13.81 1.48 -15.29
N SER A 82 13.91 2.40 -14.33
CA SER A 82 14.27 3.78 -14.58
C SER A 82 15.75 4.02 -14.25
N SER A 83 16.49 4.64 -15.16
CA SER A 83 17.83 5.18 -14.88
C SER A 83 17.86 6.71 -14.90
N ALA A 84 16.73 7.34 -15.23
CA ALA A 84 16.56 8.79 -15.23
C ALA A 84 15.11 9.16 -14.88
N ALA A 85 14.91 10.38 -14.37
CA ALA A 85 13.60 10.90 -13.98
C ALA A 85 12.55 10.85 -15.11
N ALA A 86 12.97 11.05 -16.36
CA ALA A 86 12.08 10.98 -17.52
C ALA A 86 11.50 9.58 -17.79
N GLN A 87 12.08 8.53 -17.20
CA GLN A 87 11.65 7.15 -17.34
C GLN A 87 10.85 6.66 -16.13
N ALA A 88 10.51 7.56 -15.20
CA ALA A 88 9.76 7.23 -14.01
C ALA A 88 8.55 8.16 -13.84
N ARG A 89 7.59 7.71 -13.05
CA ARG A 89 6.56 8.55 -12.46
C ARG A 89 6.73 8.57 -10.95
N GLN A 90 6.60 9.74 -10.36
CA GLN A 90 6.61 9.93 -8.92
C GLN A 90 5.22 10.28 -8.43
N TYR A 91 4.80 9.64 -7.35
CA TYR A 91 3.55 9.91 -6.64
C TYR A 91 3.89 10.18 -5.17
N ILE A 92 3.24 11.18 -4.58
CA ILE A 92 3.63 11.66 -3.25
C ILE A 92 2.46 11.58 -2.29
N ARG A 93 2.67 10.87 -1.18
CA ARG A 93 1.83 10.96 0.02
C ARG A 93 2.46 11.97 0.97
N ASP A 94 1.90 13.17 1.02
CA ASP A 94 2.37 14.25 1.90
C ASP A 94 1.22 14.86 2.70
N PRO A 95 0.74 14.21 3.78
CA PRO A 95 -0.37 14.70 4.58
C PRO A 95 -0.01 15.94 5.41
N LYS A 96 1.29 16.28 5.54
CA LYS A 96 1.77 17.42 6.34
C LYS A 96 2.20 18.60 5.45
N GLY A 97 2.13 18.47 4.13
CA GLY A 97 2.49 19.52 3.18
C GLY A 97 3.94 19.98 3.29
N VAL A 98 4.87 19.06 3.56
CA VAL A 98 6.30 19.41 3.72
C VAL A 98 7.02 19.57 2.38
N THR A 99 6.47 19.03 1.30
CA THR A 99 7.04 19.12 -0.04
C THR A 99 6.58 20.41 -0.74
N PRO A 100 7.48 21.17 -1.41
CA PRO A 100 7.15 22.47 -1.98
C PRO A 100 6.49 22.39 -3.37
N THR A 101 6.36 21.19 -3.94
CA THR A 101 6.00 20.99 -5.35
C THR A 101 4.49 21.00 -5.54
N LYS A 102 4.03 21.68 -6.59
CA LYS A 102 2.65 21.58 -7.05
C LYS A 102 2.41 20.21 -7.67
N LEU A 103 1.62 19.38 -7.00
CA LEU A 103 1.19 18.08 -7.49
C LEU A 103 0.09 18.25 -8.54
N ARG A 104 -0.06 17.23 -9.40
CA ARG A 104 -1.08 17.25 -10.47
C ARG A 104 -2.50 17.25 -9.93
N ASP A 105 -2.68 16.75 -8.71
CA ASP A 105 -3.95 16.70 -8.01
C ASP A 105 -3.74 16.68 -6.48
N SER A 106 -4.80 16.42 -5.72
CA SER A 106 -4.81 16.36 -4.25
C SER A 106 -4.60 14.95 -3.72
N LEU A 107 -3.98 14.84 -2.54
CA LEU A 107 -3.92 13.61 -1.77
C LEU A 107 -5.29 13.29 -1.16
N GLU A 108 -5.78 12.07 -1.37
CA GLU A 108 -6.98 11.55 -0.70
C GLU A 108 -6.62 10.31 0.12
N LEU A 109 -6.68 10.42 1.44
CA LEU A 109 -6.35 9.30 2.35
C LEU A 109 -7.46 8.26 2.48
N HIS A 110 -8.66 8.57 1.98
CA HIS A 110 -9.84 7.71 1.99
C HIS A 110 -10.53 7.76 0.62
N ALA A 111 -9.81 7.35 -0.40
CA ALA A 111 -10.29 7.37 -1.77
C ALA A 111 -11.25 6.20 -2.06
N THR A 112 -12.09 6.37 -3.06
CA THR A 112 -12.78 5.25 -3.71
C THR A 112 -11.95 4.80 -4.91
N LEU A 113 -11.68 3.50 -5.02
CA LEU A 113 -10.97 2.97 -6.18
C LEU A 113 -11.84 3.10 -7.44
N PRO A 114 -11.33 3.71 -8.54
CA PRO A 114 -12.08 3.79 -9.79
C PRO A 114 -12.40 2.40 -10.37
N SER A 115 -13.54 2.28 -11.03
CA SER A 115 -13.99 1.01 -11.65
C SER A 115 -13.08 0.53 -12.78
N ASP A 116 -12.35 1.44 -13.42
CA ASP A 116 -11.36 1.14 -14.45
C ASP A 116 -9.94 0.92 -13.91
N ALA A 117 -9.73 1.05 -12.58
CA ALA A 117 -8.44 0.78 -11.97
C ALA A 117 -8.03 -0.69 -12.15
N ARG A 118 -6.72 -0.89 -12.39
CA ARG A 118 -6.12 -2.20 -12.58
C ARG A 118 -4.92 -2.35 -11.64
N ALA A 119 -4.80 -3.52 -11.03
CA ALA A 119 -3.63 -3.88 -10.27
C ALA A 119 -2.41 -3.89 -11.20
N THR A 120 -1.31 -3.32 -10.73
CA THR A 120 -0.03 -3.30 -11.45
C THR A 120 0.79 -4.58 -11.26
N GLY A 121 0.41 -5.40 -10.27
CA GLY A 121 1.16 -6.58 -9.82
C GLY A 121 2.14 -6.29 -8.69
N TYR A 122 2.38 -5.03 -8.33
CA TYR A 122 3.26 -4.67 -7.22
C TYR A 122 2.58 -4.87 -5.86
N ILE A 123 3.23 -5.63 -4.98
CA ILE A 123 2.72 -6.00 -3.66
C ILE A 123 3.81 -5.86 -2.59
N PHE A 124 3.44 -5.29 -1.45
CA PHE A 124 4.24 -5.30 -0.22
C PHE A 124 3.32 -5.46 1.00
N GLU A 125 3.49 -6.53 1.78
CA GLU A 125 2.71 -6.82 3.01
C GLU A 125 1.19 -6.65 2.86
N GLY A 126 0.62 -7.00 1.70
CA GLY A 126 -0.82 -6.86 1.43
C GLY A 126 -1.25 -5.48 0.92
N ILE A 127 -0.34 -4.51 0.83
CA ILE A 127 -0.52 -3.28 0.05
C ILE A 127 -0.26 -3.59 -1.43
N SER A 128 -1.14 -3.09 -2.29
CA SER A 128 -1.05 -3.25 -3.74
C SER A 128 -1.14 -1.90 -4.45
N ILE A 129 -0.40 -1.75 -5.56
CA ILE A 129 -0.46 -0.54 -6.38
C ILE A 129 -1.40 -0.73 -7.56
N TYR A 130 -2.31 0.23 -7.75
CA TYR A 130 -3.29 0.27 -8.81
C TYR A 130 -3.14 1.54 -9.65
N LEU A 131 -3.41 1.42 -10.94
CA LEU A 131 -3.49 2.54 -11.87
C LEU A 131 -4.82 2.48 -12.60
N SER A 132 -5.46 3.65 -12.74
CA SER A 132 -6.68 3.81 -13.53
C SER A 132 -6.31 4.44 -14.88
N PRO A 133 -6.72 3.86 -16.03
CA PRO A 133 -6.49 4.48 -17.33
C PRO A 133 -7.02 5.92 -17.43
N SER A 134 -8.14 6.23 -16.76
CA SER A 134 -8.70 7.59 -16.73
C SER A 134 -7.96 8.57 -15.83
N ASP A 135 -7.10 8.09 -14.90
CA ASP A 135 -6.47 8.93 -13.87
C ASP A 135 -4.94 8.78 -13.75
N GLN A 136 -4.32 7.84 -14.47
CA GLN A 136 -2.91 7.46 -14.29
C GLN A 136 -1.91 8.60 -14.54
N ASP A 137 -2.31 9.61 -15.30
CA ASP A 137 -1.51 10.82 -15.56
C ASP A 137 -1.57 11.83 -14.41
N SER A 138 -2.50 11.66 -13.47
CA SER A 138 -2.73 12.52 -12.32
C SER A 138 -2.46 11.84 -10.99
N ALA A 139 -2.72 10.53 -10.84
CA ALA A 139 -2.53 9.83 -9.57
C ALA A 139 -2.28 8.31 -9.72
N ALA A 140 -1.84 7.70 -8.62
CA ALA A 140 -1.82 6.27 -8.41
C ALA A 140 -2.67 5.92 -7.18
N TYR A 141 -3.17 4.69 -7.12
CA TYR A 141 -3.97 4.20 -6.02
C TYR A 141 -3.19 3.17 -5.22
N VAL A 142 -3.12 3.40 -3.91
CA VAL A 142 -2.42 2.53 -2.96
C VAL A 142 -3.49 1.83 -2.13
N VAL A 143 -3.66 0.54 -2.39
CA VAL A 143 -4.79 -0.26 -1.91
C VAL A 143 -4.31 -1.18 -0.80
N GLY A 144 -4.86 -1.00 0.40
CA GLY A 144 -4.72 -1.95 1.50
C GLY A 144 -5.92 -2.88 1.62
N THR A 145 -6.06 -3.50 2.79
CA THR A 145 -7.12 -4.50 3.02
C THR A 145 -8.50 -3.85 3.09
N ARG A 146 -8.61 -2.67 3.71
CA ARG A 146 -9.90 -2.00 3.97
C ARG A 146 -9.95 -0.56 3.49
N SER A 147 -8.82 -0.01 3.09
CA SER A 147 -8.72 1.39 2.68
C SER A 147 -7.92 1.55 1.39
N VAL A 148 -8.21 2.64 0.70
CA VAL A 148 -7.52 3.06 -0.51
C VAL A 148 -7.07 4.49 -0.31
N GLU A 149 -5.82 4.77 -0.61
CA GLU A 149 -5.32 6.13 -0.74
C GLU A 149 -5.11 6.45 -2.23
N ARG A 150 -5.39 7.70 -2.62
CA ARG A 150 -5.06 8.23 -3.94
C ARG A 150 -3.90 9.20 -3.81
N TRP A 151 -2.77 8.83 -4.38
CA TRP A 151 -1.53 9.59 -4.28
C TRP A 151 -1.31 10.40 -5.56
N PRO A 152 -1.30 11.73 -5.47
CA PRO A 152 -1.17 12.59 -6.64
C PRO A 152 0.25 12.50 -7.22
N ARG A 153 0.31 12.64 -8.54
CA ARG A 153 1.56 12.61 -9.30
C ARG A 153 2.31 13.93 -9.14
N SER A 154 3.62 13.82 -8.91
CA SER A 154 4.55 14.93 -9.06
C SER A 154 5.11 14.93 -10.48
N ASP A 155 4.89 16.02 -11.22
CA ASP A 155 5.38 16.18 -12.59
C ASP A 155 5.59 17.69 -12.91
N PRO A 156 6.84 18.18 -12.90
CA PRO A 156 8.10 17.40 -12.83
C PRO A 156 8.28 16.70 -11.47
N MET A 157 9.10 15.64 -11.43
CA MET A 157 9.41 14.95 -10.17
C MET A 157 9.96 15.93 -9.13
N THR A 158 9.49 15.79 -7.89
CA THR A 158 10.05 16.49 -6.74
C THR A 158 11.43 15.92 -6.44
N LEU A 159 12.45 16.75 -6.62
CA LEU A 159 13.84 16.46 -6.31
C LEU A 159 14.31 17.42 -5.21
N CYS A 160 15.24 16.96 -4.38
CA CYS A 160 15.98 17.87 -3.51
C CYS A 160 16.94 18.70 -4.36
N ALA A 161 17.00 20.01 -4.08
CA ALA A 161 17.86 20.99 -4.74
C ALA A 161 18.95 21.46 -3.78
#